data_AF-A0A1F2VSK1-F1
#
_entry.id   AF-A0A1F2VSK1-F1
#
_cell.length_a   1.000
_cell.length_b   1.000
_cell.length_c   1.000
_cell.angle_alpha   90.00
_cell.angle_beta   90.00
_cell.angle_gamma   90.00
#
_symmetry.space_group_name_H-M   'P 1'
#
loop_
_entity.id
_entity.type
_entity.pdbx_description
1 polymer ?
#
loop_
_entity_poly.entity_id
_entity_poly.type
_entity_poly.pdbx_seq_one_letter_code
_entity_poly.pdbx_strand_id
1 'polypeptide(L)'
;MNRSNRFYTIEEATNMLGISEQEVINMITLKKIPAIKVEKAIKIREEDLEKFLDSLGRKDTTYETGTGNTTEIPVEEETEKKDRVEECFKHRRMELEKSYKELLRKKQELEEDINYLQYKYDEFKNRIKQLISEELKLFLKKIDEENLNEGGKILQNNFNDNLDINEGIEKAAGNDEYSNEDEEEALLLQDNGEDEKKLTLD
;
A
#
# COMPACT_ATOMS: atom_id res chain seq x y z
N MET A 1 -12.88 -54.40 -8.09
CA MET A 1 -12.28 -53.08 -7.86
C MET A 1 -12.30 -52.83 -6.36
N ASN A 2 -11.14 -52.54 -5.76
CA ASN A 2 -11.00 -52.34 -4.32
C ASN A 2 -11.72 -51.05 -3.93
N ARG A 3 -12.85 -51.17 -3.23
CA ARG A 3 -13.51 -50.04 -2.57
C ARG A 3 -12.55 -49.52 -1.51
N SER A 4 -11.84 -48.44 -1.80
CA SER A 4 -10.96 -47.81 -0.83
C SER A 4 -11.82 -47.27 0.30
N ASN A 5 -11.76 -47.96 1.44
CA ASN A 5 -12.45 -47.56 2.67
C ASN A 5 -11.70 -46.38 3.33
N ARG A 6 -11.33 -45.39 2.51
CA ARG A 6 -10.60 -44.18 2.91
C ARG A 6 -11.60 -43.07 3.16
N PHE A 7 -11.30 -42.31 4.20
CA PHE A 7 -12.14 -41.23 4.68
C PHE A 7 -11.33 -39.95 4.69
N TYR A 8 -11.94 -38.88 4.22
CA TYR A 8 -11.40 -37.54 4.26
C TYR A 8 -11.97 -36.74 5.43
N THR A 9 -11.11 -35.98 6.09
CA THR A 9 -11.55 -34.93 7.01
C THR A 9 -12.05 -33.70 6.25
N ILE A 10 -12.65 -32.74 6.95
CA ILE A 10 -13.09 -31.47 6.35
C ILE A 10 -11.88 -30.72 5.75
N GLU A 11 -10.75 -30.72 6.44
CA GLU A 11 -9.52 -30.06 5.99
C GLU A 11 -8.98 -30.67 4.69
N GLU A 12 -8.94 -32.01 4.61
CA GLU A 12 -8.54 -32.72 3.40
C GLU A 12 -9.51 -32.44 2.24
N ALA A 13 -10.82 -32.42 2.51
CA ALA A 13 -11.82 -32.09 1.51
C ALA A 13 -11.70 -30.63 1.03
N THR A 14 -11.37 -29.69 1.91
CA THR A 14 -11.08 -28.30 1.57
C THR A 14 -9.88 -28.20 0.62
N ASN A 15 -8.80 -28.92 0.92
CA ASN A 15 -7.62 -28.95 0.06
C ASN A 15 -7.92 -29.57 -1.33
N MET A 16 -8.79 -30.58 -1.40
CA MET A 16 -9.17 -31.22 -2.66
C MET A 16 -10.14 -30.38 -3.51
N LEU A 17 -11.10 -29.72 -2.86
CA LEU A 17 -12.14 -28.94 -3.53
C LEU A 17 -11.71 -27.49 -3.83
N GLY A 18 -10.65 -27.00 -3.17
CA GLY A 18 -10.17 -25.62 -3.32
C GLY A 18 -11.14 -24.58 -2.76
N ILE A 19 -11.95 -24.95 -1.76
CA ILE A 19 -12.98 -24.10 -1.15
C ILE A 19 -12.81 -24.06 0.38
N SER A 20 -13.39 -23.04 1.03
CA SER A 20 -13.28 -22.89 2.48
C SER A 20 -13.94 -24.04 3.24
N GLU A 21 -13.44 -24.33 4.44
CA GLU A 21 -14.01 -25.34 5.35
C GLU A 21 -15.48 -25.08 5.64
N GLN A 22 -15.86 -23.80 5.79
CA GLN A 22 -17.24 -23.41 6.01
C GLN A 22 -18.14 -23.82 4.84
N GLU A 23 -17.64 -23.72 3.60
CA GLU A 23 -18.39 -24.14 2.43
C GLU A 23 -18.51 -25.66 2.32
N VAL A 24 -17.46 -26.40 2.69
CA VAL A 24 -17.52 -27.86 2.83
C VAL A 24 -18.57 -28.26 3.87
N ILE A 25 -18.59 -27.60 5.04
CA ILE A 25 -19.59 -27.83 6.09
C ILE A 25 -21.00 -27.51 5.60
N ASN A 26 -21.18 -26.39 4.88
CA ASN A 26 -22.46 -26.02 4.28
C ASN A 26 -22.94 -27.10 3.30
N MET A 27 -22.07 -27.62 2.44
CA MET A 27 -22.41 -28.67 1.48
C MET A 27 -22.79 -29.99 2.14
N ILE A 28 -22.12 -30.37 3.24
CA ILE A 28 -22.49 -31.53 4.05
C ILE A 28 -23.85 -31.31 4.70
N THR A 29 -24.08 -30.13 5.27
CA THR A 29 -25.34 -29.75 5.93
C THR A 29 -26.51 -29.76 4.95
N LEU A 30 -26.27 -29.30 3.72
CA LEU A 30 -27.23 -29.31 2.61
C LEU A 30 -27.37 -30.70 1.95
N LYS A 31 -26.71 -31.74 2.50
CA LYS A 31 -26.69 -33.12 1.98
C LYS A 31 -26.23 -33.24 0.53
N LYS A 32 -25.45 -32.27 0.03
CA LYS A 32 -24.83 -32.33 -1.29
C LYS A 32 -23.65 -33.30 -1.32
N ILE A 33 -22.93 -33.39 -0.20
CA ILE A 33 -21.85 -34.37 0.01
C ILE A 33 -22.23 -35.25 1.20
N PRO A 34 -22.38 -36.57 1.01
CA PRO A 34 -22.59 -37.51 2.10
C PRO A 34 -21.39 -37.52 3.06
N ALA A 35 -21.65 -37.27 4.34
CA ALA A 35 -20.63 -37.40 5.39
C ALA A 35 -21.13 -38.27 6.54
N ILE A 36 -20.20 -38.98 7.16
CA ILE A 36 -20.43 -39.80 8.35
C ILE A 36 -19.87 -39.03 9.54
N LYS A 37 -20.71 -38.79 10.54
CA LYS A 37 -20.26 -38.27 11.82
C LYS A 37 -19.78 -39.43 12.67
N VAL A 38 -18.49 -39.48 12.94
CA VAL A 38 -17.87 -40.46 13.84
C VAL A 38 -17.49 -39.72 15.11
N GLU A 39 -18.26 -39.94 16.18
CA GLU A 39 -18.15 -39.23 17.46
C GLU A 39 -18.22 -37.70 17.31
N LYS A 40 -17.08 -37.01 17.42
CA LYS A 40 -16.94 -35.55 17.31
C LYS A 40 -16.40 -35.10 15.95
N ALA A 41 -15.96 -36.01 15.08
CA ALA A 41 -15.39 -35.70 13.79
C ALA A 41 -16.36 -35.98 12.65
N ILE A 42 -16.33 -35.15 11.61
CA ILE A 42 -17.06 -35.35 10.36
C ILE A 42 -16.09 -35.92 9.34
N LYS A 43 -16.46 -37.03 8.72
CA LYS A 43 -15.64 -37.74 7.73
C LYS A 43 -16.44 -37.96 6.45
N ILE A 44 -15.82 -37.72 5.30
CA ILE A 44 -16.41 -37.91 3.98
C ILE A 44 -15.79 -39.18 3.37
N ARG A 45 -16.60 -40.04 2.75
CA ARG A 45 -16.04 -41.19 2.01
C ARG A 45 -15.42 -40.70 0.71
N GLU A 46 -14.25 -41.24 0.37
CA GLU A 46 -13.57 -40.94 -0.89
C GLU A 46 -14.50 -41.12 -2.11
N GLU A 47 -15.21 -42.25 -2.18
CA GLU A 47 -16.14 -42.54 -3.29
C GLU A 47 -17.24 -41.49 -3.45
N ASP A 48 -17.70 -40.89 -2.35
CA ASP A 48 -18.80 -39.91 -2.39
C ASP A 48 -18.29 -38.52 -2.76
N LEU A 49 -17.07 -38.17 -2.34
CA LEU A 49 -16.40 -36.95 -2.76
C LEU A 49 -16.05 -37.00 -4.25
N GLU A 50 -15.58 -38.14 -4.73
CA GLU A 50 -15.21 -38.36 -6.14
C GLU A 50 -16.45 -38.32 -7.04
N LYS A 51 -17.55 -38.99 -6.66
CA LYS A 51 -18.85 -38.86 -7.36
C LYS A 51 -19.35 -37.42 -7.39
N PHE A 52 -19.14 -36.67 -6.31
CA PHE A 52 -19.53 -35.26 -6.26
C PHE A 52 -18.69 -34.43 -7.25
N LEU A 53 -17.37 -34.64 -7.31
CA LEU A 53 -16.48 -33.99 -8.29
C LEU A 53 -16.85 -34.34 -9.74
N ASP A 54 -17.17 -35.61 -10.00
CA ASP A 54 -17.63 -36.06 -11.32
C ASP A 54 -18.94 -35.39 -11.72
N SER A 55 -19.85 -35.16 -10.76
CA SER A 55 -21.12 -34.46 -11.00
C SER A 55 -20.95 -32.96 -11.26
N LEU A 56 -19.89 -32.35 -10.73
CA LEU A 56 -19.53 -30.95 -11.00
C LEU A 56 -18.99 -30.76 -12.43
N GLY A 57 -18.24 -31.73 -12.94
CA GLY A 57 -17.66 -31.70 -14.29
C GLY A 57 -18.64 -32.08 -15.40
N ARG A 58 -19.71 -32.82 -15.09
CA ARG A 58 -20.72 -33.28 -16.06
C ARG A 58 -22.05 -32.55 -15.85
N LYS A 59 -22.07 -31.28 -16.22
CA LYS A 59 -23.35 -30.66 -16.59
C LYS A 59 -23.67 -31.17 -18.00
N ASP A 60 -24.74 -31.95 -18.09
CA ASP A 60 -25.30 -32.60 -19.29
C ASP A 60 -24.72 -33.99 -19.61
N THR A 61 -25.32 -35.05 -19.03
CA THR A 61 -25.91 -36.20 -19.75
C THR A 61 -26.22 -37.36 -18.79
N THR A 62 -27.51 -37.73 -18.74
CA THR A 62 -28.07 -39.07 -18.45
C THR A 62 -27.64 -39.82 -17.18
N TYR A 63 -28.56 -39.86 -16.20
CA TYR A 63 -28.72 -41.00 -15.32
C TYR A 63 -29.54 -42.08 -16.06
N GLU A 64 -28.88 -43.03 -16.70
CA GLU A 64 -29.49 -44.35 -16.85
C GLU A 64 -29.11 -45.18 -15.61
N THR A 65 -30.07 -45.32 -14.71
CA THR A 65 -30.15 -46.51 -13.87
C THR A 65 -31.61 -46.85 -13.77
N GLY A 66 -32.01 -47.87 -14.53
CA GLY A 66 -33.37 -48.35 -14.58
C GLY A 66 -33.82 -48.90 -13.23
N THR A 67 -34.97 -48.43 -12.78
CA THR A 67 -35.98 -49.22 -12.08
C THR A 67 -37.30 -48.53 -12.35
N GLY A 68 -38.20 -49.25 -13.04
CA GLY A 68 -39.52 -48.76 -13.38
C GLY A 68 -40.33 -48.41 -12.14
N ASN A 69 -41.10 -47.33 -12.25
CA ASN A 69 -42.55 -47.37 -12.13
C ASN A 69 -43.10 -46.05 -12.66
N THR A 70 -43.96 -46.17 -13.67
CA THR A 70 -44.78 -45.09 -14.22
C THR A 70 -45.64 -44.54 -13.09
N THR A 71 -45.38 -43.33 -12.67
CA THR A 71 -46.38 -42.50 -11.98
C THR A 71 -46.32 -41.16 -12.67
N GLU A 72 -47.33 -40.94 -13.52
CA GLU A 72 -47.59 -39.66 -14.15
C GLU A 72 -47.85 -38.63 -13.03
N ILE A 73 -46.84 -37.80 -12.77
CA ILE A 73 -46.95 -36.62 -11.91
C ILE A 73 -47.24 -35.43 -12.85
N PRO A 74 -48.20 -34.54 -12.54
CA PRO A 74 -48.67 -33.51 -13.47
C PRO A 74 -47.55 -32.52 -13.83
N VAL A 75 -47.41 -32.25 -15.13
CA VAL A 75 -46.37 -31.43 -15.78
C VAL A 75 -46.44 -29.93 -15.42
N GLU A 76 -47.43 -29.50 -14.65
CA GLU A 76 -47.68 -28.07 -14.37
C GLU A 76 -46.94 -27.51 -13.14
N GLU A 77 -46.48 -28.34 -12.20
CA GLU A 77 -45.79 -27.85 -10.98
C GLU A 77 -44.28 -27.59 -11.17
N GLU A 78 -43.64 -28.19 -12.18
CA GLU A 78 -42.18 -28.06 -12.38
C GLU A 78 -41.78 -26.77 -13.10
N THR A 79 -42.65 -26.22 -13.95
CA THR A 79 -42.42 -24.95 -14.65
C THR A 79 -42.48 -23.77 -13.69
N GLU A 80 -43.48 -23.70 -12.81
CA GLU A 80 -43.60 -22.63 -11.81
C GLU A 80 -42.43 -22.62 -10.81
N LYS A 81 -41.92 -23.80 -10.43
CA LYS A 81 -40.74 -23.92 -9.55
C LYS A 81 -39.47 -23.46 -10.26
N LYS A 82 -39.30 -23.73 -11.56
CA LYS A 82 -38.17 -23.21 -12.35
C LYS A 82 -38.23 -21.70 -12.52
N ASP A 83 -39.41 -21.15 -12.81
CA ASP A 83 -39.57 -19.71 -13.04
C ASP A 83 -39.30 -18.89 -11.76
N ARG A 84 -39.75 -19.38 -10.59
CA ARG A 84 -39.45 -18.77 -9.29
C ARG A 84 -37.96 -18.79 -8.94
N VAL A 85 -37.28 -19.89 -9.26
CA VAL A 85 -35.84 -20.05 -9.00
C VAL A 85 -35.03 -19.12 -9.92
N GLU A 86 -35.41 -19.02 -11.19
CA GLU A 86 -34.79 -18.13 -12.16
C GLU A 86 -34.95 -16.65 -11.77
N GLU A 87 -36.12 -16.25 -11.28
CA GLU A 87 -36.36 -14.89 -10.80
C GLU A 87 -35.53 -14.57 -9.53
N CYS A 88 -35.36 -15.54 -8.63
CA CYS A 88 -34.47 -15.42 -7.49
C CYS A 88 -33.00 -15.22 -7.90
N PHE A 89 -32.52 -15.98 -8.88
CA PHE A 89 -31.16 -15.80 -9.42
C PHE A 89 -30.99 -14.45 -10.12
N LYS A 90 -32.00 -13.98 -10.85
CA LYS A 90 -31.99 -12.64 -11.46
C LYS A 90 -31.91 -11.54 -10.42
N HIS A 91 -32.68 -11.64 -9.34
CA HIS A 91 -32.64 -10.67 -8.26
C HIS A 91 -31.27 -10.64 -7.58
N ARG A 92 -30.73 -11.82 -7.21
CA ARG A 92 -29.40 -11.92 -6.61
C ARG A 92 -28.30 -11.39 -7.53
N ARG A 93 -28.40 -11.64 -8.84
CA ARG A 93 -27.47 -11.10 -9.83
C ARG A 93 -27.53 -9.58 -9.88
N MET A 94 -28.73 -9.01 -9.83
CA MET A 94 -28.95 -7.56 -9.82
C MET A 94 -28.41 -6.90 -8.54
N GLU A 95 -28.65 -7.51 -7.38
CA GLU A 95 -28.09 -7.05 -6.10
C GLU A 95 -26.56 -7.08 -6.13
N LEU A 96 -25.98 -8.16 -6.65
CA LEU A 96 -24.54 -8.29 -6.79
C LEU A 96 -23.97 -7.22 -7.73
N GLU A 97 -24.61 -6.98 -8.88
CA GLU A 97 -24.21 -5.93 -9.81
C GLU A 97 -24.28 -4.53 -9.16
N LYS A 98 -25.33 -4.26 -8.37
CA LYS A 98 -25.47 -3.00 -7.63
C LYS A 98 -24.35 -2.85 -6.60
N SER A 99 -24.08 -3.89 -5.81
CA SER A 99 -23.02 -3.89 -4.81
C SER A 99 -21.64 -3.70 -5.45
N TYR A 100 -21.40 -4.29 -6.61
CA TYR A 100 -20.16 -4.14 -7.38
C TYR A 100 -19.97 -2.69 -7.84
N LYS A 101 -21.01 -2.06 -8.40
CA LYS A 101 -20.94 -0.65 -8.81
C LYS A 101 -20.70 0.29 -7.62
N GLU A 102 -21.35 0.02 -6.49
CA GLU A 102 -21.12 0.79 -5.26
C GLU A 102 -19.69 0.63 -4.74
N LEU A 103 -19.15 -0.61 -4.75
CA LEU A 103 -17.79 -0.89 -4.35
C LEU A 103 -16.77 -0.22 -5.27
N LEU A 104 -17.01 -0.22 -6.57
CA LEU A 104 -16.17 0.48 -7.55
C LEU A 104 -16.13 1.98 -7.30
N ARG A 105 -17.28 2.59 -6.99
CA ARG A 105 -17.36 4.01 -6.61
C ARG A 105 -16.58 4.30 -5.32
N LYS A 106 -16.75 3.49 -4.27
CA LYS A 106 -16.01 3.64 -3.02
C LYS A 106 -14.50 3.47 -3.22
N LYS A 107 -14.08 2.58 -4.11
CA LYS A 107 -12.67 2.42 -4.48
C LYS A 107 -12.09 3.70 -5.06
N GLN A 108 -12.80 4.34 -6.00
CA GLN A 108 -12.39 5.61 -6.60
C GLN A 108 -12.31 6.74 -5.58
N GLU A 109 -13.33 6.86 -4.71
CA GLU A 109 -13.34 7.83 -3.62
C GLU A 109 -12.14 7.66 -2.68
N LEU A 110 -11.82 6.42 -2.29
CA LEU A 110 -10.65 6.13 -1.47
C LEU A 110 -9.32 6.45 -2.17
N GLU A 111 -9.24 6.24 -3.49
CA GLU A 111 -8.05 6.62 -4.28
C GLU A 111 -7.87 8.15 -4.26
N GLU A 112 -8.95 8.92 -4.40
CA GLU A 112 -8.92 10.39 -4.29
C GLU A 112 -8.50 10.84 -2.88
N ASP A 113 -9.06 10.22 -1.84
CA ASP A 113 -8.72 10.53 -0.44
C ASP A 113 -7.25 10.24 -0.13
N ILE A 114 -6.72 9.12 -0.62
CA ILE A 114 -5.29 8.77 -0.47
C ILE A 114 -4.42 9.82 -1.14
N ASN A 115 -4.75 10.22 -2.37
CA ASN A 115 -4.00 11.24 -3.10
C ASN A 115 -4.03 12.59 -2.36
N TYR A 116 -5.19 12.99 -1.83
CA TYR A 116 -5.33 14.20 -1.03
C TYR A 116 -4.47 14.14 0.24
N LEU A 117 -4.46 13.00 0.93
CA LEU A 117 -3.69 12.83 2.15
C LEU A 117 -2.18 12.84 1.87
N GLN A 118 -1.74 12.25 0.75
CA GLN A 118 -0.36 12.33 0.29
C GLN A 118 0.06 13.78 0.02
N TYR A 119 -0.77 14.54 -0.70
CA TYR A 119 -0.53 15.96 -0.93
C TYR A 119 -0.40 16.74 0.38
N LYS A 120 -1.32 16.50 1.33
CA LYS A 120 -1.28 17.14 2.66
C LYS A 120 -0.05 16.76 3.47
N TYR A 121 0.38 15.51 3.37
CA TYR A 121 1.59 15.04 4.03
C TYR A 121 2.84 15.72 3.48
N ASP A 122 2.95 15.85 2.16
CA ASP A 122 4.09 16.52 1.53
C ASP A 122 4.11 18.03 1.85
N GLU A 123 2.95 18.68 1.85
CA GLU A 123 2.81 20.07 2.33
C GLU A 123 3.32 20.21 3.76
N PHE A 124 2.88 19.34 4.67
CA PHE A 124 3.32 19.33 6.06
C PHE A 124 4.83 19.08 6.19
N LYS A 125 5.35 18.08 5.48
CA LYS A 125 6.78 17.74 5.46
C LYS A 125 7.63 18.92 5.00
N ASN A 126 7.19 19.66 3.99
CA ASN A 126 7.89 20.85 3.51
C ASN A 126 7.86 21.98 4.54
N ARG A 127 6.74 22.20 5.24
CA ARG A 127 6.67 23.18 6.34
C ARG A 127 7.63 22.82 7.48
N ILE A 128 7.72 21.56 7.86
CA ILE A 128 8.68 21.10 8.88
C ILE A 128 10.12 21.33 8.42
N LYS A 129 10.46 21.00 7.17
CA LYS A 129 11.79 21.27 6.62
C LYS A 129 12.14 22.76 6.65
N GLN A 130 11.19 23.63 6.31
CA GLN A 130 11.38 25.08 6.35
C GLN A 130 11.64 25.55 7.79
N LEU A 131 10.79 25.13 8.74
CA LEU A 131 10.92 25.48 10.15
C LEU A 131 12.30 25.08 10.70
N ILE A 132 12.73 23.84 10.44
CA ILE A 132 14.05 23.35 10.87
C ILE A 132 15.17 24.19 10.24
N SER A 133 15.06 24.50 8.94
CA SER A 133 16.08 25.30 8.24
C SER A 133 16.18 26.72 8.80
N GLU A 134 15.05 27.34 9.12
CA GLU A 134 14.99 28.67 9.72
C GLU A 134 15.55 28.68 11.14
N GLU A 135 15.20 27.70 11.97
CA GLU A 135 15.73 27.57 13.33
C GLU A 135 17.24 27.31 13.34
N LEU A 136 17.73 26.42 12.47
CA LEU A 136 19.17 26.17 12.33
C LEU A 136 19.91 27.41 11.83
N LYS A 137 19.34 28.15 10.88
CA LYS A 137 19.93 29.40 10.39
C LYS A 137 20.02 30.46 11.49
N LEU A 138 18.98 30.60 12.31
CA LEU A 138 18.99 31.48 13.48
C LEU A 138 20.01 31.05 14.53
N PHE A 139 20.14 29.75 14.77
CA PHE A 139 21.12 29.20 15.69
C PHE A 139 22.56 29.48 15.23
N LEU A 140 22.87 29.24 13.95
CA LEU A 140 24.18 29.55 13.37
C LEU A 140 24.48 31.06 13.42
N LYS A 141 23.51 31.92 13.08
CA LYS A 141 23.68 33.37 13.16
C LYS A 141 24.04 33.84 14.57
N LYS A 142 23.45 33.24 15.61
CA LYS A 142 23.78 33.55 17.01
C LYS A 142 25.21 33.14 17.34
N ILE A 143 25.66 31.97 16.91
CA ILE A 143 27.07 31.53 17.08
C ILE A 143 28.01 32.51 16.40
N ASP A 144 27.71 32.92 15.17
CA ASP A 144 28.55 33.88 14.44
C ASP A 144 28.59 35.25 15.15
N GLU A 145 27.46 35.74 15.66
CA GLU A 145 27.38 36.98 16.44
C GLU A 145 28.11 36.89 17.80
N GLU A 146 28.03 35.77 18.50
CA GLU A 146 28.77 35.52 19.74
C GLU A 146 30.29 35.48 19.50
N ASN A 147 30.74 34.77 18.45
CA ASN A 147 32.14 34.72 18.05
C ASN A 147 32.70 36.11 17.66
N LEU A 148 31.92 36.91 16.94
CA LEU A 148 32.29 38.29 16.59
C LEU A 148 32.39 39.20 17.83
N ASN A 149 31.48 39.05 18.79
CA ASN A 149 31.50 39.82 20.04
C ASN A 149 32.66 39.43 20.97
N GLU A 150 33.05 38.15 21.01
CA GLU A 150 34.22 37.68 21.76
C GLU A 150 35.53 38.12 21.10
N GLY A 151 35.65 38.01 19.77
CA GLY A 151 36.81 38.49 19.02
C GLY A 151 37.02 40.01 19.14
N GLY A 152 35.93 40.79 19.13
CA GLY A 152 35.98 42.24 19.34
C GLY A 152 36.44 42.67 20.73
N LYS A 153 36.03 41.94 21.79
CA LYS A 153 36.50 42.17 23.17
C LYS A 153 37.97 41.82 23.35
N ILE A 154 38.46 40.77 22.68
CA ILE A 154 39.87 40.37 22.74
C ILE A 154 40.76 41.41 22.03
N LEU A 155 40.30 42.01 20.92
CA LEU A 155 41.04 43.06 20.23
C LEU A 155 40.98 44.42 20.96
N GLN A 156 39.85 44.80 21.58
CA GLN A 156 39.77 46.07 22.31
C GLN A 156 40.54 46.07 23.64
N ASN A 157 40.69 44.92 24.31
CA ASN A 157 41.39 44.84 25.59
C ASN A 157 42.93 44.77 25.47
N ASN A 158 43.49 44.66 24.25
CA ASN A 158 44.93 44.50 24.04
C ASN A 158 45.64 45.70 23.36
N PHE A 159 44.91 46.73 22.93
CA PHE A 159 45.50 47.92 22.29
C PHE A 159 45.52 49.18 23.16
N ASN A 160 44.85 49.19 24.32
CA ASN A 160 44.73 50.41 25.14
C ASN A 160 45.67 50.48 26.36
N ASP A 161 46.37 49.39 26.72
CA ASP A 161 47.13 49.34 27.98
C ASP A 161 48.64 49.62 27.83
N ASN A 162 49.15 49.98 26.64
CA ASN A 162 50.58 50.30 26.53
C ASN A 162 50.99 51.16 25.31
N LEU A 163 50.45 52.37 25.21
CA LEU A 163 50.95 53.38 24.28
C LEU A 163 51.26 54.69 25.01
N ASP A 164 52.09 54.58 26.05
CA ASP A 164 52.86 55.70 26.57
C ASP A 164 54.26 55.67 25.91
N ILE A 165 54.28 55.92 24.59
CA ILE A 165 55.54 56.15 23.84
C ILE A 165 55.61 57.65 23.57
N ASN A 166 55.86 58.38 24.64
CA ASN A 166 56.11 59.82 24.59
C ASN A 166 57.56 60.10 25.01
N GLU A 167 58.52 59.42 24.39
CA GLU A 167 59.92 59.89 24.42
C GLU A 167 60.75 59.24 23.30
N GLY A 168 60.96 60.01 22.22
CA GLY A 168 62.17 59.87 21.42
C GLY A 168 62.06 59.14 20.09
N ILE A 169 61.33 59.71 19.11
CA ILE A 169 61.70 59.57 17.69
C ILE A 169 61.45 60.91 16.96
N GLU A 170 62.22 61.94 17.32
CA GLU A 170 62.64 62.93 16.33
C GLU A 170 63.87 62.34 15.63
N LYS A 171 63.70 61.79 14.41
CA LYS A 171 64.66 61.72 13.29
C LYS A 171 64.37 60.53 12.37
N ALA A 172 63.65 60.82 11.28
CA ALA A 172 63.72 60.22 9.93
C ALA A 172 62.39 60.58 9.25
N ALA A 173 62.23 61.74 8.62
CA ALA A 173 62.78 62.12 7.31
C ALA A 173 62.50 61.08 6.20
N GLY A 174 61.59 61.46 5.30
CA GLY A 174 61.35 60.87 3.98
C GLY A 174 60.42 59.65 3.99
N ASN A 175 59.58 59.39 3.00
CA ASN A 175 59.10 60.09 1.82
C ASN A 175 58.06 59.13 1.19
N ASP A 176 57.23 59.63 0.29
CA ASP A 176 56.44 58.90 -0.73
C ASP A 176 55.13 58.25 -0.23
N GLU A 177 53.95 58.82 -0.51
CA GLU A 177 53.19 58.90 -1.80
C GLU A 177 52.46 57.61 -2.19
N TYR A 178 51.11 57.74 -2.28
CA TYR A 178 50.09 57.10 -3.15
C TYR A 178 50.24 55.59 -3.49
N SER A 179 49.20 54.75 -3.52
CA SER A 179 47.87 54.94 -4.11
C SER A 179 46.94 53.80 -3.68
N ASN A 180 45.66 54.12 -3.53
CA ASN A 180 44.55 53.17 -3.68
C ASN A 180 44.49 52.74 -5.14
N GLU A 181 44.24 51.47 -5.44
CA GLU A 181 43.45 51.06 -6.61
C GLU A 181 42.59 49.86 -6.23
N ASP A 182 41.28 50.08 -6.41
CA ASP A 182 40.21 49.11 -6.41
C ASP A 182 40.43 48.07 -7.51
N GLU A 183 40.03 46.81 -7.28
CA GLU A 183 39.56 45.94 -8.37
C GLU A 183 38.58 44.90 -7.80
N GLU A 184 37.29 45.19 -8.01
CA GLU A 184 36.22 44.19 -8.04
C GLU A 184 36.41 43.30 -9.27
N GLU A 185 36.39 41.97 -9.12
CA GLU A 185 35.97 41.08 -10.22
C GLU A 185 35.16 39.87 -9.73
N ALA A 186 33.86 39.96 -10.06
CA ALA A 186 32.98 38.95 -10.66
C ALA A 186 33.07 37.46 -10.24
N LEU A 187 31.91 37.01 -9.72
CA LEU A 187 31.47 35.63 -9.53
C LEU A 187 31.53 34.79 -10.82
N LEU A 188 32.14 33.60 -10.74
CA LEU A 188 31.96 32.51 -11.70
C LEU A 188 31.10 31.41 -11.09
N LEU A 189 29.83 31.36 -11.53
CA LEU A 189 28.95 30.20 -11.41
C LEU A 189 29.38 29.16 -12.46
N GLN A 190 29.75 27.96 -12.02
CA GLN A 190 29.86 26.81 -12.91
C GLN A 190 28.53 26.03 -12.89
N ASP A 191 27.76 26.23 -13.96
CA ASP A 191 26.75 25.29 -14.45
C ASP A 191 27.48 24.06 -15.01
N ASN A 192 27.26 22.88 -14.41
CA ASN A 192 27.57 21.60 -15.05
C ASN A 192 26.25 20.91 -15.35
N GLY A 193 25.93 20.91 -16.65
CA GLY A 193 24.80 20.18 -17.20
C GLY A 193 25.05 18.69 -17.35
N GLU A 194 23.96 18.06 -17.77
CA GLU A 194 23.88 16.81 -18.55
C GLU A 194 24.07 15.49 -17.79
N ASP A 195 22.95 14.79 -17.58
CA ASP A 195 22.83 13.44 -18.13
C ASP A 195 21.36 13.10 -18.40
N GLU A 196 20.99 13.19 -19.67
CA GLU A 196 19.79 12.59 -20.25
C GLU A 196 19.94 11.07 -20.25
N LYS A 197 18.98 10.32 -19.69
CA LYS A 197 18.57 9.02 -20.27
C LYS A 197 17.06 8.82 -20.17
N LYS A 198 16.41 9.08 -21.31
CA LYS A 198 15.12 8.51 -21.69
C LYS A 198 15.21 6.99 -21.67
N LEU A 199 14.28 6.34 -20.98
CA LEU A 199 13.91 4.94 -21.20
C LEU A 199 12.38 4.87 -21.20
N THR A 200 11.82 5.05 -22.40
CA THR A 200 10.52 4.52 -22.79
C THR A 200 10.78 3.23 -23.57
N LEU A 201 10.14 2.13 -23.20
CA LEU A 201 9.90 0.99 -24.09
C LEU A 201 8.74 0.15 -23.53
N ASP A 202 7.68 0.14 -24.36
CA ASP A 202 6.59 -0.83 -24.58
C ASP A 202 5.84 -1.50 -23.41
#